data_AF-A0A5B8K6P1-F1
#
_entry.id   AF-A0A5B8K6P1-F1
#
_cell.length_a   1.000
_cell.length_b   1.000
_cell.length_c   1.000
_cell.angle_alpha   90.00
_cell.angle_beta   90.00
_cell.angle_gamma   90.00
#
_symmetry.space_group_name_H-M   'P 1'
#
loop_
_entity.id
_entity.type
_entity.pdbx_description
1 polymer ?
#
loop_
_entity_poly.entity_id
_entity_poly.type
_entity_poly.pdbx_seq_one_letter_code
_entity_poly.pdbx_strand_id
1 'polypeptide(L)'
;MSLALFALVVLFAAAFAFLNGFRDASSSVALAVRTRALTPTVAVLLAGVFNFIGAALSAAMALEVSRTWVALPAGANGLTILIAGLLSAVLWGVYTWWRGIPSSSTHALVGGLAGAGIASVAVGGNSVGGADQSLLFQVVLPLLISPVIAFVGAYLLVWPATWAARYTPPGVVNSRSRRAQAIAAGAVAFGHGLQDGQRTSAVLILAMLAAGLTDGGSTPAWVALLTAAMLTAGTLAGGWRISYTIGYRLVRIDPLRGFVAQLYSSVILLVGAIGLHWPVSTTHTVTSAVLGAGTNQRYTGTNRRLVLRVLAFWALTPLVTAAAAFVLELALSPLTGL
;
A
#
# COMPACT_ATOMS: atom_id res chain seq x y z
N MET A 1 -30.67 -4.91 -8.57
CA MET A 1 -29.39 -5.66 -8.64
C MET A 1 -28.17 -4.74 -8.49
N SER A 2 -28.04 -3.68 -9.31
CA SER A 2 -26.92 -2.73 -9.25
C SER A 2 -26.65 -2.12 -7.87
N LEU A 3 -27.69 -1.69 -7.16
CA LEU A 3 -27.53 -1.11 -5.82
C LEU A 3 -27.02 -2.12 -4.77
N ALA A 4 -27.44 -3.39 -4.88
CA ALA A 4 -26.97 -4.45 -3.99
C ALA A 4 -25.49 -4.79 -4.25
N LEU A 5 -25.10 -4.88 -5.53
CA LEU A 5 -23.70 -5.06 -5.92
C LEU A 5 -22.84 -3.86 -5.49
N PHE A 6 -23.34 -2.64 -5.65
CA PHE A 6 -22.67 -1.44 -5.18
C PHE A 6 -22.47 -1.45 -3.66
N ALA A 7 -23.50 -1.79 -2.87
CA ALA A 7 -23.37 -1.92 -1.42
C ALA A 7 -22.30 -2.97 -1.03
N LEU A 8 -22.21 -4.07 -1.78
CA LEU A 8 -21.19 -5.09 -1.58
C LEU A 8 -19.78 -4.59 -1.93
N VAL A 9 -19.63 -3.80 -3.00
CA VAL A 9 -18.36 -3.12 -3.31
C VAL A 9 -17.96 -2.19 -2.18
N VAL A 10 -18.88 -1.38 -1.63
CA VAL A 10 -18.60 -0.48 -0.51
C VAL A 10 -18.12 -1.27 0.71
N LEU A 11 -18.78 -2.40 1.02
CA LEU A 11 -18.38 -3.28 2.11
C LEU A 11 -16.95 -3.84 1.91
N PHE A 12 -16.65 -4.37 0.72
CA PHE A 12 -15.32 -4.93 0.45
C PHE A 12 -14.24 -3.86 0.34
N ALA A 13 -14.55 -2.67 -0.15
CA ALA A 13 -13.63 -1.53 -0.17
C ALA A 13 -13.33 -1.04 1.26
N ALA A 14 -14.35 -0.98 2.14
CA ALA A 14 -14.16 -0.67 3.55
C ALA A 14 -13.30 -1.74 4.26
N ALA A 15 -13.56 -3.03 4.00
CA ALA A 15 -12.75 -4.13 4.52
C ALA A 15 -11.31 -4.05 4.00
N PHE A 16 -11.11 -3.72 2.72
CA PHE A 16 -9.80 -3.54 2.12
C PHE A 16 -9.04 -2.37 2.76
N ALA A 17 -9.67 -1.21 2.95
CA ALA A 17 -9.07 -0.06 3.64
C ALA A 17 -8.70 -0.39 5.09
N PHE A 18 -9.61 -1.00 5.86
CA PHE A 18 -9.32 -1.45 7.22
C PHE A 18 -8.11 -2.37 7.25
N LEU A 19 -8.11 -3.36 6.38
CA LEU A 19 -7.12 -4.40 6.39
C LEU A 19 -5.74 -3.89 5.90
N ASN A 20 -5.70 -2.91 5.01
CA ASN A 20 -4.46 -2.23 4.64
C ASN A 20 -3.94 -1.41 5.81
N GLY A 21 -4.77 -0.61 6.47
CA GLY A 21 -4.36 0.14 7.65
C GLY A 21 -3.77 -0.78 8.72
N PHE A 22 -4.44 -1.91 8.96
CA PHE A 22 -3.99 -2.96 9.88
C PHE A 22 -2.63 -3.56 9.51
N ARG A 23 -2.44 -3.97 8.25
CA ARG A 23 -1.18 -4.58 7.82
C ARG A 23 -0.04 -3.59 7.71
N ASP A 24 -0.29 -2.45 7.08
CA ASP A 24 0.72 -1.49 6.68
C ASP A 24 1.02 -0.46 7.77
N ALA A 25 0.32 -0.48 8.91
CA ALA A 25 0.80 0.10 10.16
C ALA A 25 2.25 -0.34 10.48
N SER A 26 2.63 -1.55 10.06
CA SER A 26 3.98 -2.06 10.20
C SER A 26 5.05 -1.21 9.49
N SER A 27 4.70 -0.50 8.42
CA SER A 27 5.63 0.29 7.62
C SER A 27 6.15 1.54 8.36
N SER A 28 5.31 2.19 9.16
CA SER A 28 5.69 3.35 9.99
C SER A 28 6.06 2.94 11.43
N VAL A 29 5.42 1.92 12.00
CA VAL A 29 5.57 1.57 13.43
C VAL A 29 6.79 0.68 13.70
N ALA A 30 7.05 -0.32 12.85
CA ALA A 30 7.98 -1.41 13.18
C ALA A 30 9.39 -0.91 13.52
N LEU A 31 9.90 0.00 12.70
CA LEU A 31 11.27 0.48 12.82
C LEU A 31 11.41 1.48 13.98
N ALA A 32 10.43 2.37 14.16
CA ALA A 32 10.41 3.35 15.25
C ALA A 32 10.34 2.65 16.62
N VAL A 33 9.58 1.56 16.73
CA VAL A 33 9.54 0.74 17.94
C VAL A 33 10.83 -0.05 18.11
N ARG A 34 11.36 -0.65 17.03
CA ARG A 34 12.60 -1.44 17.08
C ARG A 34 13.79 -0.64 17.58
N THR A 35 13.97 0.59 17.10
CA THR A 35 15.09 1.47 17.47
C THR A 35 14.84 2.21 18.77
N ARG A 36 13.69 1.99 19.42
CA ARG A 36 13.22 2.69 20.62
C ARG A 36 13.05 4.20 20.41
N ALA A 37 12.74 4.61 19.18
CA ALA A 37 12.36 6.00 18.88
C ALA A 37 10.98 6.33 19.44
N LEU A 38 10.05 5.38 19.39
CA LEU A 38 8.70 5.49 19.92
C LEU A 38 8.34 4.26 20.74
N THR A 39 7.49 4.41 21.75
CA THR A 39 6.85 3.26 22.40
C THR A 39 5.76 2.68 21.49
N PRO A 40 5.42 1.38 21.60
CA PRO A 40 4.42 0.76 20.74
C PRO A 40 3.09 1.52 20.67
N THR A 41 2.56 1.96 21.82
CA THR A 41 1.30 2.69 21.90
C THR A 41 1.37 4.04 21.17
N VAL A 42 2.42 4.83 21.44
CA VAL A 42 2.59 6.14 20.81
C VAL A 42 2.80 5.99 19.30
N ALA A 43 3.54 4.97 18.87
CA ALA A 43 3.78 4.72 17.45
C ALA A 43 2.48 4.41 16.69
N VAL A 44 1.60 3.57 17.25
CA VAL A 44 0.32 3.22 16.63
C VAL A 44 -0.64 4.41 16.62
N LEU A 45 -0.71 5.18 17.72
CA LEU A 45 -1.55 6.39 17.77
C LEU A 45 -1.08 7.46 16.78
N LEU A 46 0.23 7.72 16.72
CA LEU A 46 0.84 8.63 15.76
C LEU A 46 0.52 8.18 14.32
N ALA A 47 0.73 6.90 14.01
CA ALA A 47 0.43 6.35 12.71
C ALA A 47 -1.06 6.49 12.36
N GLY A 48 -1.96 6.23 13.31
CA GLY A 48 -3.40 6.39 13.13
C GLY A 48 -3.79 7.82 12.79
N VAL A 49 -3.29 8.81 13.55
CA VAL A 49 -3.58 10.24 13.30
C VAL A 49 -3.08 10.67 11.92
N PHE A 50 -1.83 10.36 11.58
CA PHE A 50 -1.26 10.78 10.30
C PHE A 50 -1.86 10.01 9.11
N ASN A 51 -2.22 8.73 9.28
CA ASN A 51 -2.99 7.98 8.28
C ASN A 51 -4.36 8.62 8.04
N PHE A 52 -5.07 9.01 9.11
CA PHE A 52 -6.37 9.70 9.00
C PHE A 52 -6.24 10.99 8.20
N ILE A 53 -5.30 11.86 8.57
CA ILE A 53 -5.09 13.15 7.90
C ILE A 53 -4.70 12.93 6.44
N GLY A 54 -3.75 12.02 6.16
CA GLY A 54 -3.34 11.69 4.81
C GLY A 54 -4.51 11.18 3.96
N ALA A 55 -5.30 10.25 4.49
CA ALA A 55 -6.45 9.69 3.79
C ALA A 55 -7.59 10.70 3.60
N ALA A 56 -7.84 11.59 4.58
CA ALA A 56 -8.85 12.63 4.44
C ALA A 56 -8.46 13.64 3.34
N LEU A 57 -7.20 14.06 3.28
CA LEU A 57 -6.70 14.97 2.25
C LEU A 57 -6.63 14.31 0.86
N SER A 58 -6.44 12.99 0.82
CA SER A 58 -6.35 12.22 -0.43
C SER A 58 -7.58 12.34 -1.34
N ALA A 59 -8.75 12.64 -0.77
CA ALA A 59 -10.02 12.67 -1.49
C ALA A 59 -10.08 13.76 -2.58
N ALA A 60 -9.37 14.88 -2.37
CA ALA A 60 -9.25 15.94 -3.37
C ALA A 60 -8.47 15.48 -4.62
N MET A 61 -7.66 14.43 -4.50
CA MET A 61 -6.79 13.90 -5.55
C MET A 61 -7.33 12.58 -6.13
N ALA A 62 -8.38 12.01 -5.52
CA ALA A 62 -8.93 10.71 -5.88
C ALA A 62 -9.56 10.68 -7.28
N LEU A 63 -10.11 11.81 -7.75
CA LEU A 63 -10.70 11.93 -9.10
C LEU A 63 -9.67 11.79 -10.21
N GLU A 64 -8.48 12.35 -10.02
CA GLU A 64 -7.41 12.26 -11.02
C GLU A 64 -6.90 10.82 -11.11
N VAL A 65 -6.75 10.16 -9.96
CA VAL A 65 -6.35 8.75 -9.89
C VAL A 65 -7.42 7.85 -10.50
N SER A 66 -8.72 8.09 -10.26
CA SER A 66 -9.78 7.24 -10.83
C SER A 66 -9.87 7.31 -12.36
N ARG A 67 -9.50 8.45 -12.95
CA ARG A 67 -9.50 8.63 -14.42
C ARG A 67 -8.30 8.00 -15.11
N THR A 68 -7.17 7.94 -14.43
CA THR A 68 -5.89 7.49 -15.00
C THR A 68 -5.59 6.02 -14.73
N TRP A 69 -6.17 5.43 -13.68
CA TRP A 69 -5.83 4.07 -13.28
C TRP A 69 -6.41 2.97 -14.18
N VAL A 70 -7.74 2.86 -14.23
CA VAL A 70 -8.45 1.73 -14.84
C VAL A 70 -9.83 2.20 -15.27
N ALA A 71 -10.24 1.87 -16.50
CA ALA A 71 -11.60 2.11 -16.97
C ALA A 71 -12.45 0.86 -16.78
N LEU A 72 -13.51 0.96 -15.97
CA LEU A 72 -14.42 -0.15 -15.71
C LEU A 72 -15.68 -0.06 -16.59
N PRO A 73 -16.21 -1.22 -17.05
CA PRO A 73 -17.50 -1.27 -17.72
C PRO A 73 -18.62 -0.69 -16.84
N ALA A 74 -19.61 -0.06 -17.46
CA ALA A 74 -20.80 0.40 -16.74
C ALA A 74 -21.68 -0.78 -16.30
N GLY A 75 -22.50 -0.56 -15.28
CA GLY A 75 -23.52 -1.50 -14.82
C GLY A 75 -22.98 -2.65 -13.96
N ALA A 76 -23.71 -3.77 -13.96
CA ALA A 76 -23.44 -4.91 -13.09
C ALA A 76 -22.06 -5.55 -13.34
N ASN A 77 -21.60 -5.57 -14.61
CA ASN A 77 -20.31 -6.12 -15.01
C ASN A 77 -19.13 -5.40 -14.34
N GLY A 78 -19.11 -4.06 -14.32
CA GLY A 78 -18.05 -3.32 -13.63
C GLY A 78 -18.07 -3.55 -12.11
N LEU A 79 -19.25 -3.71 -11.52
CA LEU A 79 -19.40 -3.95 -10.09
C LEU A 79 -18.94 -5.36 -9.69
N THR A 80 -19.22 -6.40 -10.48
CA THR A 80 -18.71 -7.76 -10.19
C THR A 80 -17.20 -7.84 -10.31
N ILE A 81 -16.60 -7.21 -11.32
CA ILE A 81 -15.14 -7.10 -11.47
C ILE A 81 -14.51 -6.45 -10.22
N LEU A 82 -15.10 -5.37 -9.72
CA LEU A 82 -14.64 -4.71 -8.49
C LEU A 82 -14.77 -5.62 -7.27
N ILE A 83 -15.89 -6.33 -7.13
CA ILE A 83 -16.10 -7.30 -6.04
C ILE A 83 -15.03 -8.40 -6.07
N ALA A 84 -14.85 -9.05 -7.22
CA ALA A 84 -13.87 -10.13 -7.39
C ALA A 84 -12.43 -9.65 -7.14
N GLY A 85 -12.08 -8.46 -7.66
CA GLY A 85 -10.77 -7.84 -7.46
C GLY A 85 -10.50 -7.46 -6.00
N LEU A 86 -11.46 -6.83 -5.32
CA LEU A 86 -11.32 -6.47 -3.91
C LEU A 86 -11.29 -7.71 -3.00
N LEU A 87 -12.18 -8.68 -3.22
CA LEU A 87 -12.26 -9.87 -2.40
C LEU A 87 -10.99 -10.71 -2.51
N SER A 88 -10.48 -10.93 -3.72
CA SER A 88 -9.19 -11.64 -3.92
C SER A 88 -8.02 -10.92 -3.23
N ALA A 89 -7.95 -9.59 -3.32
CA ALA A 89 -6.91 -8.79 -2.67
C ALA A 89 -7.02 -8.84 -1.13
N VAL A 90 -8.24 -8.79 -0.59
CA VAL A 90 -8.52 -8.94 0.85
C VAL A 90 -8.06 -10.32 1.34
N LEU A 91 -8.48 -11.39 0.67
CA LEU A 91 -8.15 -12.77 1.03
C LEU A 91 -6.63 -13.02 0.99
N TRP A 92 -5.97 -12.64 -0.11
CA TRP A 92 -4.51 -12.76 -0.24
C TRP A 92 -3.77 -11.98 0.84
N GLY A 93 -4.25 -10.77 1.11
CA GLY A 93 -3.71 -10.00 2.19
C GLY A 93 -3.82 -10.70 3.54
N VAL A 94 -4.99 -11.27 3.90
CA VAL A 94 -5.18 -11.93 5.20
C VAL A 94 -4.17 -13.07 5.32
N TYR A 95 -4.01 -13.83 4.23
CA TYR A 95 -3.03 -14.91 4.14
C TYR A 95 -1.60 -14.43 4.37
N THR A 96 -1.16 -13.37 3.67
CA THR A 96 0.21 -12.84 3.82
C THR A 96 0.48 -12.28 5.21
N TRP A 97 -0.50 -11.61 5.82
CA TRP A 97 -0.44 -11.18 7.22
C TRP A 97 -0.32 -12.36 8.18
N TRP A 98 -1.13 -13.40 7.99
CA TRP A 98 -1.09 -14.60 8.83
C TRP A 98 0.29 -15.25 8.78
N ARG A 99 0.93 -15.27 7.61
CA ARG A 99 2.31 -15.72 7.39
C ARG A 99 3.38 -14.73 7.87
N GLY A 100 3.00 -13.52 8.26
CA GLY A 100 3.90 -12.45 8.69
C GLY A 100 4.78 -11.92 7.56
N ILE A 101 4.32 -11.99 6.31
CA ILE A 101 5.07 -11.56 5.13
C ILE A 101 4.56 -10.18 4.69
N PRO A 102 5.43 -9.17 4.60
CA PRO A 102 5.06 -7.88 4.05
C PRO A 102 4.70 -8.03 2.56
N SER A 103 3.47 -7.67 2.18
CA SER A 103 2.93 -7.80 0.82
C SER A 103 2.23 -6.51 0.40
N SER A 104 2.34 -6.15 -0.88
CA SER A 104 1.70 -4.97 -1.46
C SER A 104 0.21 -5.17 -1.71
N SER A 105 -0.62 -4.31 -1.13
CA SER A 105 -2.05 -4.20 -1.45
C SER A 105 -2.30 -3.64 -2.86
N THR A 106 -1.40 -2.81 -3.40
CA THR A 106 -1.49 -2.30 -4.77
C THR A 106 -1.40 -3.43 -5.79
N HIS A 107 -0.37 -4.29 -5.67
CA HIS A 107 -0.19 -5.42 -6.59
C HIS A 107 -1.35 -6.41 -6.48
N ALA A 108 -1.83 -6.63 -5.24
CA ALA A 108 -2.95 -7.51 -4.99
C ALA A 108 -4.22 -7.02 -5.71
N LEU A 109 -4.55 -5.72 -5.59
CA LEU A 109 -5.71 -5.13 -6.26
C LEU A 109 -5.56 -5.09 -7.78
N VAL A 110 -4.41 -4.65 -8.29
CA VAL A 110 -4.16 -4.58 -9.75
C VAL A 110 -4.22 -5.97 -10.38
N GLY A 111 -3.59 -6.97 -9.76
CA GLY A 111 -3.71 -8.36 -10.20
C GLY A 111 -5.15 -8.85 -10.17
N GLY A 112 -5.89 -8.56 -9.09
CA GLY A 112 -7.29 -8.93 -8.97
C GLY A 112 -8.19 -8.31 -10.04
N LEU A 113 -8.05 -7.01 -10.29
CA LEU A 113 -8.82 -6.32 -11.34
C LEU A 113 -8.47 -6.84 -12.74
N ALA A 114 -7.19 -7.11 -13.02
CA ALA A 114 -6.77 -7.69 -14.29
C ALA A 114 -7.35 -9.11 -14.49
N GLY A 115 -7.26 -9.97 -13.47
CA GLY A 115 -7.81 -11.33 -13.52
C GLY A 115 -9.32 -11.37 -13.69
N ALA A 116 -10.05 -10.55 -12.93
CA ALA A 116 -11.50 -10.41 -13.09
C ALA A 116 -11.88 -9.82 -14.46
N GLY A 117 -11.13 -8.85 -14.96
CA GLY A 117 -11.35 -8.29 -16.30
C GLY A 117 -11.19 -9.31 -17.42
N ILE A 118 -10.19 -10.19 -17.33
CA ILE A 118 -9.99 -11.29 -18.29
C ILE A 118 -11.14 -12.30 -18.20
N ALA A 119 -11.59 -12.65 -16.98
CA ALA A 119 -12.73 -13.54 -16.78
C ALA A 119 -14.03 -12.96 -17.36
N SER A 120 -14.30 -11.67 -17.13
CA SER A 120 -15.46 -10.98 -17.69
C SER A 120 -15.54 -11.15 -19.21
N VAL A 121 -14.42 -10.92 -19.93
CA VAL A 121 -14.36 -11.12 -21.38
C VAL A 121 -14.59 -12.59 -21.77
N ALA A 122 -14.05 -13.53 -21.00
CA ALA A 122 -14.19 -14.96 -21.29
C ALA A 122 -15.65 -15.45 -21.24
N VAL A 123 -16.53 -14.78 -20.49
CA VAL A 123 -17.97 -15.09 -20.41
C VAL A 123 -18.81 -14.11 -21.25
N GLY A 124 -18.22 -13.45 -22.25
CA GLY A 124 -18.94 -12.54 -23.15
C GLY A 124 -19.24 -11.15 -22.57
N GLY A 125 -18.64 -10.82 -21.43
CA GLY A 125 -18.69 -9.49 -20.82
C GLY A 125 -17.72 -8.48 -21.44
N ASN A 126 -17.75 -7.26 -20.92
CA ASN A 126 -16.88 -6.19 -21.39
C ASN A 126 -15.50 -6.26 -20.73
N SER A 127 -14.47 -5.92 -21.50
CA SER A 127 -13.10 -5.82 -20.99
C SER A 127 -12.95 -4.62 -20.06
N VAL A 128 -12.04 -4.77 -19.09
CA VAL A 128 -11.49 -3.63 -18.36
C VAL A 128 -10.63 -2.81 -19.34
N GLY A 129 -11.02 -1.56 -19.56
CA GLY A 129 -10.29 -0.62 -20.41
C GLY A 129 -9.03 -0.08 -19.72
N GLY A 130 -8.05 0.35 -20.52
CA GLY A 130 -6.75 0.79 -20.02
C GLY A 130 -5.72 -0.33 -19.84
N ALA A 131 -6.02 -1.58 -20.25
CA ALA A 131 -5.06 -2.70 -20.31
C ALA A 131 -4.04 -2.58 -21.47
N ASP A 132 -3.71 -1.36 -21.87
CA ASP A 132 -2.77 -1.02 -22.94
C ASP A 132 -1.37 -0.65 -22.35
N GLN A 133 -0.54 0.05 -23.11
CA GLN A 133 0.76 0.55 -22.64
C GLN A 133 0.62 1.46 -21.39
N SER A 134 -0.55 2.09 -21.15
CA SER A 134 -0.74 2.98 -20.00
C SER A 134 -0.72 2.24 -18.67
N LEU A 135 -1.33 1.05 -18.55
CA LEU A 135 -1.23 0.23 -17.33
C LEU A 135 0.22 -0.18 -17.02
N LEU A 136 0.98 -0.53 -18.07
CA LEU A 136 2.38 -0.90 -17.93
C LEU A 136 3.21 0.27 -17.38
N PHE A 137 3.07 1.46 -17.96
CA PHE A 137 3.88 2.62 -17.57
C PHE A 137 3.39 3.33 -16.30
N GLN A 138 2.08 3.35 -16.03
CA GLN A 138 1.50 4.09 -14.91
C GLN A 138 1.32 3.24 -13.65
N VAL A 139 1.26 1.91 -13.78
CA VAL A 139 0.99 1.01 -12.65
C VAL A 139 2.10 0.00 -12.46
N VAL A 140 2.40 -0.83 -13.48
CA VAL A 140 3.36 -1.93 -13.33
C VAL A 140 4.79 -1.43 -13.14
N LEU A 141 5.23 -0.47 -13.95
CA LEU A 141 6.59 0.02 -13.94
C LEU A 141 6.96 0.74 -12.63
N PRO A 142 6.15 1.69 -12.10
CA PRO A 142 6.42 2.29 -10.79
C PRO A 142 6.46 1.25 -9.67
N LEU A 143 5.62 0.22 -9.74
CA LEU A 143 5.56 -0.86 -8.75
C LEU A 143 6.80 -1.77 -8.74
N LEU A 144 7.43 -1.98 -9.90
CA LEU A 144 8.67 -2.75 -10.04
C LEU A 144 9.93 -1.92 -9.76
N ILE A 145 9.94 -0.64 -10.17
CA ILE A 145 11.10 0.23 -10.06
C ILE A 145 11.20 0.88 -8.67
N SER A 146 10.09 1.29 -8.06
CA SER A 146 10.10 1.97 -6.75
C SER A 146 10.82 1.21 -5.63
N PRO A 147 10.75 -0.14 -5.51
CA PRO A 147 11.49 -0.87 -4.48
C PRO A 147 13.01 -0.81 -4.74
N VAL A 148 13.45 -0.85 -6.00
CA VAL A 148 14.87 -0.73 -6.37
C VAL A 148 15.38 0.66 -6.07
N ILE A 149 14.64 1.70 -6.47
CA ILE A 149 14.97 3.10 -6.13
C ILE A 149 15.02 3.27 -4.62
N ALA A 150 14.03 2.77 -3.88
CA ALA A 150 13.96 2.83 -2.43
C ALA A 150 15.19 2.17 -1.77
N PHE A 151 15.58 0.98 -2.23
CA PHE A 151 16.77 0.29 -1.75
C PHE A 151 18.04 1.09 -2.03
N VAL A 152 18.28 1.45 -3.29
CA VAL A 152 19.52 2.10 -3.73
C VAL A 152 19.65 3.48 -3.09
N GLY A 153 18.59 4.29 -3.12
CA GLY A 153 18.61 5.62 -2.53
C GLY A 153 18.79 5.59 -1.01
N ALA A 154 18.12 4.69 -0.29
CA ALA A 154 18.35 4.53 1.15
C ALA A 154 19.77 4.05 1.46
N TYR A 155 20.31 3.11 0.66
CA TYR A 155 21.70 2.66 0.76
C TYR A 155 22.67 3.84 0.58
N LEU A 156 22.51 4.62 -0.48
CA LEU A 156 23.39 5.75 -0.79
C LEU A 156 23.29 6.87 0.25
N LEU A 157 22.09 7.19 0.73
CA LEU A 157 21.87 8.25 1.73
C LEU A 157 22.49 7.94 3.11
N VAL A 158 22.76 6.68 3.42
CA VAL A 158 23.51 6.34 4.64
C VAL A 158 24.94 6.87 4.59
N TRP A 159 25.58 6.94 3.41
CA TRP A 159 26.97 7.39 3.31
C TRP A 159 27.17 8.85 3.76
N PRO A 160 26.45 9.86 3.22
CA PRO A 160 26.57 11.23 3.71
C PRO A 160 26.07 11.36 5.16
N ALA A 161 25.05 10.59 5.58
CA ALA A 161 24.56 10.64 6.96
C ALA A 161 25.61 10.15 7.98
N THR A 162 26.30 9.04 7.66
CA THR A 162 27.39 8.52 8.51
C THR A 162 28.63 9.39 8.44
N TRP A 163 28.95 9.96 7.28
CA TRP A 163 30.04 10.91 7.12
C TRP A 163 29.80 12.19 7.94
N ALA A 164 28.59 12.74 7.95
CA ALA A 164 28.22 13.90 8.76
C ALA A 164 28.30 13.60 10.27
N ALA A 165 28.05 12.35 10.67
CA ALA A 165 28.10 11.91 12.06
C ALA A 165 29.52 11.52 12.56
N ARG A 166 30.56 11.53 11.70
CA ARG A 166 31.87 10.91 11.97
C ARG A 166 32.62 11.43 13.20
N TYR A 167 32.41 12.69 13.57
CA TYR A 167 33.04 13.32 14.74
C TYR A 167 32.10 13.44 15.94
N THR A 168 30.91 12.83 15.87
CA THR A 168 29.92 12.89 16.94
C THR A 168 29.89 11.57 17.72
N PRO A 169 29.90 11.59 19.06
CA PRO A 169 29.79 10.38 19.86
C PRO A 169 28.54 9.55 19.50
N PRO A 170 28.64 8.21 19.41
CA PRO A 170 27.52 7.36 18.98
C PRO A 170 26.24 7.52 19.81
N GLY A 171 26.36 7.79 21.11
CA GLY A 171 25.20 8.01 21.99
C GLY A 171 24.38 9.25 21.57
N VAL A 172 25.05 10.32 21.16
CA VAL A 172 24.40 11.57 20.70
C VAL A 172 23.76 11.36 19.33
N VAL A 173 24.46 10.70 18.39
CA VAL A 173 23.91 10.35 17.07
C VAL A 173 22.63 9.54 17.23
N ASN A 174 22.69 8.46 18.02
CA ASN A 174 21.53 7.59 18.25
C ASN A 174 20.35 8.33 18.88
N SER A 175 20.60 9.24 19.84
CA SER A 175 19.54 10.03 20.47
C SER A 175 18.87 11.00 19.48
N ARG A 176 19.66 11.73 18.69
CA ARG A 176 19.15 12.66 17.67
C ARG A 176 18.40 11.90 16.56
N SER A 177 18.96 10.80 16.08
CA SER A 177 18.33 9.97 15.05
C SER A 177 17.02 9.37 15.52
N ARG A 178 16.89 8.93 16.79
CA ARG A 178 15.60 8.48 17.33
C ARG A 178 14.52 9.57 17.29
N ARG A 179 14.86 10.81 17.65
CA ARG A 179 13.91 11.94 17.60
C ARG A 179 13.50 12.24 16.16
N ALA A 180 14.45 12.30 15.24
CA ALA A 180 14.18 12.52 13.82
C ALA A 180 13.39 11.36 13.20
N GLN A 181 13.66 10.12 13.64
CA GLN A 181 12.96 8.92 13.21
C GLN A 181 11.49 8.92 13.63
N ALA A 182 11.14 9.48 14.80
CA ALA A 182 9.75 9.62 15.21
C ALA A 182 8.96 10.54 14.26
N ILE A 183 9.57 11.63 13.81
CA ILE A 183 8.98 12.54 12.82
C ILE A 183 8.85 11.83 11.46
N ALA A 184 9.90 11.13 11.03
CA ALA A 184 9.89 10.37 9.79
C ALA A 184 8.81 9.27 9.80
N ALA A 185 8.57 8.61 10.95
CA ALA A 185 7.50 7.62 11.10
C ALA A 185 6.12 8.24 10.87
N GLY A 186 5.86 9.43 11.42
CA GLY A 186 4.64 10.20 11.13
C GLY A 186 4.51 10.55 9.65
N ALA A 187 5.62 10.96 9.00
CA ALA A 187 5.62 11.26 7.57
C ALA A 187 5.38 10.02 6.69
N VAL A 188 5.91 8.84 7.06
CA VAL A 188 5.62 7.58 6.37
C VAL A 188 4.15 7.21 6.52
N ALA A 189 3.58 7.34 7.73
CA ALA A 189 2.15 7.12 7.95
C ALA A 189 1.31 8.10 7.11
N PHE A 190 1.62 9.39 7.13
CA PHE A 190 0.93 10.37 6.29
C PHE A 190 0.97 10.01 4.79
N GLY A 191 2.15 9.67 4.27
CA GLY A 191 2.31 9.24 2.88
C GLY A 191 1.56 7.93 2.57
N HIS A 192 1.50 6.99 3.51
CA HIS A 192 0.68 5.79 3.41
C HIS A 192 -0.81 6.14 3.34
N GLY A 193 -1.30 6.98 4.26
CA GLY A 193 -2.67 7.48 4.25
C GLY A 193 -3.06 8.13 2.94
N LEU A 194 -2.17 8.94 2.36
CA LEU A 194 -2.42 9.62 1.09
C LEU A 194 -2.54 8.64 -0.09
N GLN A 195 -1.61 7.67 -0.20
CA GLN A 195 -1.59 6.65 -1.25
C GLN A 195 -2.80 5.69 -1.15
N ASP A 196 -3.05 5.16 0.04
CA ASP A 196 -4.14 4.21 0.27
C ASP A 196 -5.51 4.90 0.20
N GLY A 197 -5.58 6.15 0.65
CA GLY A 197 -6.75 6.99 0.57
C GLY A 197 -7.16 7.30 -0.88
N GLN A 198 -6.22 7.74 -1.71
CA GLN A 198 -6.44 8.00 -3.14
C GLN A 198 -6.97 6.74 -3.83
N ARG A 199 -6.32 5.60 -3.62
CA ARG A 199 -6.68 4.34 -4.27
C ARG A 199 -8.05 3.82 -3.84
N THR A 200 -8.33 3.78 -2.55
CA THR A 200 -9.63 3.26 -2.05
C THR A 200 -10.76 4.19 -2.45
N SER A 201 -10.54 5.50 -2.39
CA SER A 201 -11.51 6.49 -2.86
C SER A 201 -11.75 6.37 -4.37
N ALA A 202 -10.70 6.15 -5.16
CA ALA A 202 -10.82 5.92 -6.60
C ALA A 202 -11.67 4.68 -6.92
N VAL A 203 -11.46 3.56 -6.21
CA VAL A 203 -12.29 2.35 -6.35
C VAL A 203 -13.76 2.64 -6.03
N LEU A 204 -14.04 3.39 -4.96
CA LEU A 204 -15.41 3.77 -4.60
C LEU A 204 -16.05 4.69 -5.63
N ILE A 205 -15.31 5.66 -6.18
CA ILE A 205 -15.78 6.54 -7.26
C ILE A 205 -16.10 5.71 -8.52
N LEU A 206 -15.23 4.78 -8.90
CA LEU A 206 -15.47 3.88 -10.03
C LEU A 206 -16.70 3.00 -9.82
N ALA A 207 -16.93 2.52 -8.59
CA ALA A 207 -18.13 1.77 -8.24
C ALA A 207 -19.39 2.63 -8.37
N MET A 208 -19.34 3.89 -7.93
CA MET A 208 -20.45 4.83 -8.08
C MET A 208 -20.74 5.13 -9.56
N LEU A 209 -19.70 5.30 -10.38
CA LEU A 209 -19.82 5.52 -11.82
C LEU A 209 -20.46 4.30 -12.50
N ALA A 210 -19.99 3.09 -12.19
CA ALA A 210 -20.56 1.85 -12.71
C ALA A 210 -22.03 1.66 -12.28
N ALA A 211 -22.38 2.09 -11.06
CA ALA A 211 -23.75 2.05 -10.56
C ALA A 211 -24.67 3.18 -11.10
N GLY A 212 -24.13 4.15 -11.84
CA GLY A 212 -24.87 5.32 -12.34
C GLY A 212 -25.24 6.34 -11.26
N LEU A 213 -24.52 6.36 -10.13
CA LEU A 213 -24.78 7.23 -8.98
C LEU A 213 -24.00 8.56 -9.02
N THR A 214 -23.05 8.70 -9.93
CA THR A 214 -22.27 9.93 -10.13
C THR A 214 -21.88 10.08 -11.60
N ASP A 215 -21.68 11.32 -12.02
CA ASP A 215 -21.13 11.73 -13.31
C ASP A 215 -19.58 11.81 -13.30
N GLY A 216 -18.94 11.58 -12.14
CA GLY A 216 -17.48 11.69 -11.99
C GLY A 216 -16.97 13.13 -11.90
N GLY A 217 -17.85 14.09 -11.59
CA GLY A 217 -17.50 15.50 -11.42
C GLY A 217 -16.96 15.88 -10.04
N SER A 218 -17.29 15.11 -8.99
CA SER A 218 -16.84 15.38 -7.62
C SER A 218 -16.70 14.11 -6.77
N THR A 219 -15.83 14.15 -5.76
CA THR A 219 -15.70 13.07 -4.76
C THR A 219 -16.67 13.35 -3.60
N PRO A 220 -17.66 12.47 -3.34
CA PRO A 220 -18.55 12.66 -2.19
C PRO A 220 -17.79 12.58 -0.86
N ALA A 221 -18.13 13.47 0.09
CA ALA A 221 -17.43 13.54 1.38
C ALA A 221 -17.47 12.22 2.19
N TRP A 222 -18.53 11.42 2.03
CA TRP A 222 -18.63 10.13 2.72
C TRP A 222 -17.56 9.13 2.25
N VAL A 223 -17.12 9.20 0.99
CA VAL A 223 -16.06 8.32 0.44
C VAL A 223 -14.74 8.60 1.17
N ALA A 224 -14.40 9.89 1.31
CA ALA A 224 -13.22 10.35 2.03
C ALA A 224 -13.26 9.92 3.50
N LEU A 225 -14.39 10.18 4.17
CA LEU A 225 -14.58 9.88 5.59
C LEU A 225 -14.57 8.37 5.87
N LEU A 226 -15.25 7.57 5.05
CA LEU A 226 -15.26 6.11 5.18
C LEU A 226 -13.84 5.55 5.03
N THR A 227 -13.13 5.99 3.99
CA THR A 227 -11.76 5.53 3.72
C THR A 227 -10.82 5.91 4.85
N ALA A 228 -10.84 7.17 5.30
CA ALA A 228 -10.00 7.64 6.39
C ALA A 228 -10.32 6.94 7.72
N ALA A 229 -11.61 6.74 8.03
CA ALA A 229 -12.05 6.06 9.24
C ALA A 229 -11.64 4.58 9.25
N MET A 230 -11.89 3.86 8.14
CA MET A 230 -11.53 2.44 8.05
C MET A 230 -10.02 2.22 8.08
N LEU A 231 -9.26 3.01 7.31
CA LEU A 231 -7.80 2.94 7.32
C LEU A 231 -7.23 3.19 8.73
N THR A 232 -7.75 4.21 9.42
CA THR A 232 -7.33 4.55 10.78
C THR A 232 -7.72 3.46 11.77
N ALA A 233 -8.96 2.96 11.72
CA ALA A 233 -9.42 1.87 12.58
C ALA A 233 -8.54 0.62 12.42
N GLY A 234 -8.19 0.28 11.19
CA GLY A 234 -7.24 -0.78 10.89
C GLY A 234 -5.87 -0.52 11.52
N THR A 235 -5.33 0.67 11.29
CA THR A 235 -4.02 1.09 11.83
C THR A 235 -3.95 0.94 13.35
N LEU A 236 -5.02 1.34 14.04
CA LEU A 236 -5.14 1.24 15.49
C LEU A 236 -5.26 -0.22 15.97
N ALA A 237 -5.86 -1.12 15.17
CA ALA A 237 -5.89 -2.55 15.46
C ALA A 237 -4.51 -3.24 15.31
N GLY A 238 -3.61 -2.66 14.51
CA GLY A 238 -2.16 -2.92 14.51
C GLY A 238 -1.67 -4.17 13.76
N GLY A 239 -0.51 -4.10 13.10
CA GLY A 239 0.02 -5.14 12.20
C GLY A 239 1.17 -5.99 12.75
N TRP A 240 1.13 -6.42 14.01
CA TRP A 240 2.32 -6.88 14.75
C TRP A 240 3.12 -8.03 14.12
N ARG A 241 2.46 -8.97 13.43
CA ARG A 241 3.15 -10.09 12.75
C ARG A 241 4.11 -9.59 11.67
N ILE A 242 3.66 -8.65 10.84
CA ILE A 242 4.48 -8.05 9.78
C ILE A 242 5.51 -7.10 10.40
N SER A 243 5.11 -6.32 11.41
CA SER A 243 6.03 -5.42 12.13
C SER A 243 7.22 -6.17 12.72
N TYR A 244 7.00 -7.37 13.25
CA TYR A 244 8.05 -8.21 13.78
C TYR A 244 9.01 -8.69 12.67
N THR A 245 8.49 -9.07 11.50
CA THR A 245 9.32 -9.46 10.35
C THR A 245 10.21 -8.31 9.88
N ILE A 246 9.64 -7.12 9.66
CA ILE A 246 10.39 -5.93 9.19
C ILE A 246 11.40 -5.47 10.24
N GLY A 247 10.98 -5.33 11.51
CA GLY A 247 11.80 -4.76 12.56
C GLY A 247 12.87 -5.70 13.13
N TYR A 248 12.64 -7.02 13.13
CA TYR A 248 13.52 -7.96 13.84
C TYR A 248 14.14 -9.04 12.97
N ARG A 249 13.49 -9.48 11.89
CA ARG A 249 13.93 -10.66 11.13
C ARG A 249 14.63 -10.34 9.82
N LEU A 250 14.33 -9.20 9.20
CA LEU A 250 14.81 -8.88 7.85
C LEU A 250 16.29 -8.45 7.83
N VAL A 251 16.61 -7.40 8.57
CA VAL A 251 17.96 -6.83 8.66
C VAL A 251 18.17 -6.14 10.01
N ARG A 252 19.41 -6.15 10.50
CA ARG A 252 19.79 -5.41 11.71
C ARG A 252 19.91 -3.91 11.41
N ILE A 253 19.22 -3.06 12.17
CA ILE A 253 19.19 -1.60 11.95
C ILE A 253 19.44 -0.83 13.24
N ASP A 254 20.30 0.17 13.15
CA ASP A 254 20.53 1.20 14.18
C ASP A 254 19.63 2.44 13.95
N PRO A 255 19.49 3.33 14.96
CA PRO A 255 18.63 4.51 14.85
C PRO A 255 18.94 5.44 13.66
N LEU A 256 20.21 5.62 13.28
CA LEU A 256 20.58 6.51 12.16
C LEU A 256 20.08 5.94 10.85
N ARG A 257 20.32 4.66 10.60
CA ARG A 257 19.82 3.96 9.40
C ARG A 257 18.30 3.86 9.40
N GLY A 258 17.70 3.67 10.57
CA GLY A 258 16.25 3.61 10.71
C GLY A 258 15.58 4.96 10.43
N PHE A 259 16.23 6.06 10.79
CA PHE A 259 15.83 7.40 10.37
C PHE A 259 15.95 7.56 8.85
N VAL A 260 17.12 7.25 8.26
CA VAL A 260 17.36 7.39 6.81
C VAL A 260 16.35 6.57 6.00
N ALA A 261 16.10 5.32 6.37
CA ALA A 261 15.13 4.46 5.70
C ALA A 261 13.71 5.06 5.70
N GLN A 262 13.24 5.55 6.84
CA GLN A 262 11.89 6.13 6.94
C GLN A 262 11.79 7.49 6.27
N LEU A 263 12.81 8.35 6.40
CA LEU A 263 12.84 9.64 5.71
C LEU A 263 12.79 9.45 4.19
N TYR A 264 13.62 8.56 3.66
CA TYR A 264 13.63 8.33 2.22
C TYR A 264 12.34 7.67 1.73
N SER A 265 11.79 6.74 2.52
CA SER A 265 10.49 6.16 2.22
C SER A 265 9.38 7.20 2.20
N SER A 266 9.32 8.11 3.17
CA SER A 266 8.28 9.14 3.20
C SER A 266 8.38 10.08 2.00
N VAL A 267 9.60 10.45 1.58
CA VAL A 267 9.83 11.23 0.36
C VAL A 267 9.30 10.50 -0.87
N ILE A 268 9.62 9.22 -1.06
CA ILE A 268 9.11 8.44 -2.20
C ILE A 268 7.58 8.39 -2.20
N LEU A 269 6.96 8.17 -1.03
CA LEU A 269 5.50 8.07 -0.93
C LEU A 269 4.80 9.40 -1.22
N LEU A 270 5.35 10.51 -0.72
CA LEU A 270 4.84 11.85 -0.96
C LEU A 270 5.01 12.29 -2.40
N VAL A 271 6.20 12.09 -2.98
CA VAL A 271 6.46 12.40 -4.40
C VAL A 271 5.58 11.55 -5.31
N GLY A 272 5.43 10.26 -5.01
CA GLY A 272 4.51 9.38 -5.73
C GLY A 272 3.07 9.87 -5.67
N ALA A 273 2.60 10.27 -4.49
CA ALA A 273 1.19 10.63 -4.29
C ALA A 273 0.84 12.03 -4.82
N ILE A 274 1.71 13.02 -4.59
CA ILE A 274 1.47 14.44 -4.87
C ILE A 274 2.12 14.90 -6.17
N GLY A 275 3.36 14.49 -6.44
CA GLY A 275 4.12 14.98 -7.58
C GLY A 275 3.82 14.23 -8.87
N LEU A 276 3.85 12.89 -8.81
CA LEU A 276 3.70 12.04 -9.99
C LEU A 276 2.29 11.45 -10.15
N HIS A 277 1.49 11.48 -9.07
CA HIS A 277 0.20 10.78 -8.98
C HIS A 277 0.31 9.29 -9.36
N TRP A 278 1.47 8.69 -9.13
CA TRP A 278 1.71 7.29 -9.41
C TRP A 278 1.45 6.43 -8.17
N PRO A 279 0.79 5.28 -8.35
CA PRO A 279 0.57 4.36 -7.27
C PRO A 279 1.89 3.73 -6.83
N VAL A 280 2.31 4.01 -5.61
CA VAL A 280 3.52 3.43 -5.04
C VAL A 280 3.16 2.45 -3.94
N SER A 281 3.77 1.27 -3.95
CA SER A 281 3.59 0.32 -2.85
C SER A 281 4.37 0.77 -1.63
N THR A 282 3.65 1.22 -0.61
CA THR A 282 4.18 1.57 0.71
C THR A 282 5.00 0.43 1.33
N THR A 283 4.46 -0.78 1.33
CA THR A 283 5.11 -1.98 1.84
C THR A 283 6.43 -2.27 1.12
N HIS A 284 6.46 -2.25 -0.22
CA HIS A 284 7.70 -2.52 -0.97
C HIS A 284 8.73 -1.41 -0.80
N THR A 285 8.32 -0.15 -0.89
CA THR A 285 9.20 1.02 -0.74
C THR A 285 9.85 1.02 0.64
N VAL A 286 9.05 0.89 1.71
CA VAL A 286 9.59 0.91 3.08
C VAL A 286 10.46 -0.32 3.35
N THR A 287 10.01 -1.52 2.99
CA THR A 287 10.79 -2.75 3.22
C THR A 287 12.13 -2.71 2.47
N SER A 288 12.14 -2.17 1.25
CA SER A 288 13.34 -2.05 0.43
C SER A 288 14.28 -0.96 0.95
N ALA A 289 13.75 0.20 1.36
CA ALA A 289 14.56 1.26 1.98
C ALA A 289 15.19 0.79 3.31
N VAL A 290 14.44 0.04 4.11
CA VAL A 290 14.93 -0.63 5.33
C VAL A 290 16.08 -1.58 4.98
N LEU A 291 15.91 -2.44 3.99
CA LEU A 291 16.96 -3.36 3.55
C LEU A 291 18.19 -2.61 3.00
N GLY A 292 18.00 -1.56 2.20
CA GLY A 292 19.07 -0.73 1.64
C GLY A 292 19.88 -0.01 2.72
N ALA A 293 19.21 0.74 3.59
CA ALA A 293 19.88 1.42 4.70
C ALA A 293 20.54 0.42 5.67
N GLY A 294 19.90 -0.72 5.94
CA GLY A 294 20.42 -1.76 6.81
C GLY A 294 21.58 -2.56 6.22
N THR A 295 21.74 -2.62 4.89
CA THR A 295 22.86 -3.34 4.26
C THR A 295 24.12 -2.50 4.15
N ASN A 296 24.05 -1.18 4.24
CA ASN A 296 25.23 -0.30 4.17
C ASN A 296 26.07 -0.29 5.49
N GLN A 297 26.26 -1.41 6.17
CA GLN A 297 26.98 -1.49 7.45
C GLN A 297 28.12 -2.50 7.41
N ARG A 298 29.17 -2.28 8.21
CA ARG A 298 30.39 -3.11 8.22
C ARG A 298 30.11 -4.60 8.50
N TYR A 299 29.12 -4.90 9.34
CA TYR A 299 28.70 -6.28 9.65
C TYR A 299 27.20 -6.41 9.39
N THR A 300 26.84 -6.78 8.16
CA THR A 300 25.44 -6.91 7.73
C THR A 300 24.77 -8.12 8.37
N GLY A 301 23.79 -7.88 9.23
CA GLY A 301 22.93 -8.91 9.81
C GLY A 301 21.68 -9.16 8.97
N THR A 302 21.82 -9.42 7.67
CA THR A 302 20.68 -9.58 6.74
C THR A 302 20.27 -11.05 6.61
N ASN A 303 18.99 -11.34 6.80
CA ASN A 303 18.45 -12.69 6.61
C ASN A 303 18.12 -12.96 5.13
N ARG A 304 19.11 -13.40 4.35
CA ARG A 304 18.96 -13.64 2.90
C ARG A 304 17.81 -14.58 2.55
N ARG A 305 17.63 -15.67 3.32
CA ARG A 305 16.53 -16.64 3.09
C ARG A 305 15.16 -15.98 3.23
N LEU A 306 15.00 -15.09 4.22
CA LEU A 306 13.77 -14.33 4.40
C LEU A 306 13.58 -13.28 3.29
N VAL A 307 14.63 -12.56 2.91
CA VAL A 307 14.58 -11.57 1.81
C VAL A 307 14.11 -12.23 0.52
N LEU A 308 14.73 -13.35 0.12
CA LEU A 308 14.32 -14.10 -1.09
C LEU A 308 12.87 -14.59 -1.00
N ARG A 309 12.43 -15.03 0.18
CA ARG A 309 11.03 -15.41 0.40
C ARG A 309 10.07 -14.22 0.25
N VAL A 310 10.43 -13.05 0.76
CA VAL A 310 9.62 -11.83 0.62
C VAL A 310 9.52 -11.42 -0.85
N LEU A 311 10.64 -11.39 -1.58
CA LEU A 311 10.66 -11.08 -3.02
C LEU A 311 9.84 -12.07 -3.85
N ALA A 312 9.90 -13.37 -3.53
CA ALA A 312 9.07 -14.37 -4.17
C ALA A 312 7.56 -14.11 -3.94
N PHE A 313 7.17 -13.73 -2.72
CA PHE A 313 5.79 -13.36 -2.42
C PHE A 313 5.36 -12.09 -3.16
N TRP A 314 6.26 -11.12 -3.35
CA TRP A 314 5.96 -9.91 -4.12
C TRP A 314 5.67 -10.24 -5.58
N ALA A 315 6.48 -11.10 -6.21
CA ALA A 315 6.25 -11.56 -7.58
C ALA A 315 4.99 -12.42 -7.73
N LEU A 316 4.69 -13.26 -6.74
CA LEU A 316 3.50 -14.13 -6.75
C LEU A 316 2.19 -13.38 -6.48
N THR A 317 2.25 -12.26 -5.74
CA THR A 317 1.05 -11.52 -5.31
C THR A 317 0.09 -11.19 -6.46
N PRO A 318 0.50 -10.48 -7.53
CA PRO A 318 -0.41 -10.14 -8.61
C PRO A 318 -0.91 -11.37 -9.38
N LEU A 319 -0.11 -12.43 -9.48
CA LEU A 319 -0.50 -13.67 -10.17
C LEU A 319 -1.56 -14.45 -9.40
N VAL A 320 -1.37 -14.60 -8.09
CA VAL A 320 -2.31 -15.33 -7.23
C VAL A 320 -3.62 -14.56 -7.10
N THR A 321 -3.58 -13.23 -6.95
CA THR A 321 -4.82 -12.44 -6.90
C THR A 321 -5.53 -12.40 -8.23
N ALA A 322 -4.81 -12.35 -9.37
CA ALA A 322 -5.42 -12.47 -10.69
C ALA A 322 -6.13 -13.82 -10.87
N ALA A 323 -5.46 -14.93 -10.53
CA ALA A 323 -6.07 -16.25 -10.64
C ALA A 323 -7.30 -16.42 -9.72
N ALA A 324 -7.21 -15.92 -8.48
CA ALA A 324 -8.34 -15.96 -7.55
C ALA A 324 -9.52 -15.09 -8.03
N ALA A 325 -9.24 -13.87 -8.50
CA ALA A 325 -10.27 -12.98 -9.03
C ALA A 325 -10.91 -13.51 -10.31
N PHE A 326 -10.14 -14.17 -11.17
CA PHE A 326 -10.65 -14.83 -12.36
C PHE A 326 -11.71 -15.87 -11.99
N VAL A 327 -11.42 -16.75 -11.03
CA VAL A 327 -12.37 -17.77 -10.55
C VAL A 327 -13.59 -17.12 -9.89
N LEU A 328 -13.38 -16.09 -9.07
CA LEU A 328 -14.48 -15.37 -8.41
C LEU A 328 -15.40 -14.69 -9.42
N GLU A 329 -14.86 -14.07 -10.47
CA GLU A 329 -15.68 -13.41 -11.49
C GLU A 329 -16.50 -14.42 -12.30
N LEU A 330 -15.93 -15.57 -12.66
CA LEU A 330 -16.69 -16.65 -13.30
C LEU A 330 -17.85 -17.14 -12.43
N ALA A 331 -17.69 -17.15 -11.11
CA ALA A 331 -18.77 -17.51 -10.19
C ALA A 331 -19.83 -16.41 -10.05
N LEU A 332 -19.46 -15.14 -10.28
CA LEU A 332 -20.35 -13.98 -10.21
C LEU A 332 -21.04 -13.67 -11.55
N SER A 333 -20.53 -14.16 -12.68
CA SER A 333 -21.07 -13.88 -14.02
C SER A 333 -22.58 -14.14 -14.15
N PRO A 334 -23.19 -15.18 -13.54
CA PRO A 334 -24.64 -15.39 -13.64
C PRO A 334 -25.48 -14.25 -13.07
N LEU A 335 -24.93 -13.45 -12.13
CA LEU A 335 -25.60 -12.29 -11.55
C LEU A 335 -25.64 -11.08 -12.50
N THR A 336 -24.82 -11.09 -13.54
CA THR A 336 -24.73 -10.03 -14.54
C THR A 336 -25.64 -10.27 -15.76
N GLY A 337 -26.25 -11.46 -15.86
CA GLY A 337 -27.05 -11.88 -17.01
C GLY A 337 -26.21 -12.23 -18.25
N LEU A 338 -24.92 -12.49 -18.04
CA LEU A 338 -23.94 -12.98 -19.02
C LEU A 338 -23.76 -14.49 -18.87
#